data_AF-A0A1B1S1I4-F1
#
_entry.id   AF-A0A1B1S1I4-F1
#
_cell.length_a   1.000
_cell.length_b   1.000
_cell.length_c   1.000
_cell.angle_alpha   90.00
_cell.angle_beta   90.00
_cell.angle_gamma   90.00
#
_symmetry.space_group_name_H-M   'P 1'
#
loop_
_entity.id
_entity.type
_entity.pdbx_description
1 polymer ?
#
loop_
_entity_poly.entity_id
_entity_poly.type
_entity_poly.pdbx_seq_one_letter_code
_entity_poly.pdbx_strand_id
1 'polypeptide(L)'
;MKYEVFGIKKDIFSIIVILAFIGFLVATFFLQYEYFFLTRFVSLIFAVVYLVIELKKEYFSSHKPLYILFSVVSMLALTVSILLDKTFGTDEFNARIFYCLIFMFCLLVISYRDLYEKNNGAK
;
A
#
# COMPACT_ATOMS: atom_id res chain seq x y z
N MET A 1 0.43 13.56 -30.71
CA MET A 1 -0.56 12.57 -30.24
C MET A 1 0.11 11.26 -29.77
N LYS A 2 1.13 11.34 -28.90
CA LYS A 2 1.93 10.16 -28.46
C LYS A 2 2.09 10.08 -26.93
N TYR A 3 1.53 11.04 -26.19
CA TYR A 3 1.69 11.19 -24.74
C TYR A 3 0.53 10.54 -23.95
N GLU A 4 -0.66 10.40 -24.53
CA GLU A 4 -1.82 9.80 -23.83
C GLU A 4 -1.68 8.28 -23.65
N VAL A 5 -1.05 7.59 -24.61
CA VAL A 5 -0.91 6.12 -24.55
C VAL A 5 0.08 5.67 -23.45
N PHE A 6 1.05 6.52 -23.09
CA PHE A 6 2.06 6.19 -22.08
C PHE A 6 1.55 6.40 -20.65
N GLY A 7 0.65 7.38 -20.44
CA GLY A 7 -0.02 7.59 -19.15
C GLY A 7 -0.95 6.43 -18.79
N ILE A 8 -1.80 6.02 -19.73
CA ILE A 8 -2.80 4.95 -19.53
C ILE A 8 -2.13 3.60 -19.22
N LYS A 9 -1.03 3.25 -19.89
CA LYS A 9 -0.30 1.98 -19.63
C LYS A 9 0.34 1.92 -18.24
N LYS A 10 0.82 3.05 -17.72
CA LYS A 10 1.48 3.10 -16.40
C LYS A 10 0.48 2.91 -15.26
N ASP A 11 -0.71 3.49 -15.38
CA ASP A 11 -1.75 3.35 -14.37
C ASP A 11 -2.35 1.93 -14.34
N ILE A 12 -2.52 1.28 -15.50
CA ILE A 12 -2.99 -0.12 -15.57
C ILE A 12 -2.00 -1.07 -14.90
N PHE A 13 -0.69 -0.89 -15.11
CA PHE A 13 0.32 -1.73 -14.47
C PHE A 13 0.32 -1.57 -12.95
N SER A 14 0.25 -0.34 -12.43
CA SER A 14 0.12 -0.08 -10.99
C SER A 14 -1.12 -0.76 -10.39
N ILE A 15 -2.27 -0.66 -11.07
CA ILE A 15 -3.51 -1.31 -10.65
C ILE A 15 -3.34 -2.84 -10.58
N ILE A 16 -2.72 -3.44 -11.59
CA ILE A 16 -2.47 -4.90 -11.62
C ILE A 16 -1.56 -5.31 -10.47
N VAL A 17 -0.50 -4.54 -10.18
CA VAL A 17 0.42 -4.82 -9.06
C VAL A 17 -0.32 -4.75 -7.72
N ILE A 18 -1.16 -3.74 -7.52
CA ILE A 18 -1.97 -3.60 -6.29
C ILE A 18 -2.96 -4.77 -6.17
N LEU A 19 -3.62 -5.18 -7.26
CA LEU A 19 -4.52 -6.33 -7.26
C LEU A 19 -3.79 -7.65 -6.95
N ALA A 20 -2.60 -7.86 -7.54
CA ALA A 20 -1.77 -9.02 -7.23
C ALA A 20 -1.34 -9.02 -5.74
N PHE A 21 -1.02 -7.86 -5.19
CA PHE A 21 -0.69 -7.71 -3.77
C PHE A 21 -1.90 -8.00 -2.86
N ILE A 22 -3.10 -7.54 -3.22
CA ILE A 22 -4.34 -7.89 -2.50
C ILE A 22 -4.55 -9.41 -2.55
N GLY A 23 -4.43 -10.02 -3.73
CA GLY A 23 -4.55 -11.48 -3.90
C GLY A 23 -3.54 -12.23 -3.03
N PHE A 24 -2.29 -11.76 -2.98
CA PHE A 24 -1.27 -12.31 -2.09
C PHE A 24 -1.67 -12.18 -0.61
N LEU A 25 -2.11 -11.01 -0.16
CA LEU A 25 -2.57 -10.79 1.22
C LEU A 25 -3.73 -11.72 1.58
N VAL A 26 -4.72 -11.87 0.71
CA VAL A 26 -5.83 -12.80 0.90
C VAL A 26 -5.33 -14.25 1.01
N ALA A 27 -4.40 -14.66 0.14
CA ALA A 27 -3.82 -16.00 0.19
C ALA A 27 -3.09 -16.28 1.51
N THR A 28 -2.46 -15.26 2.12
CA THR A 28 -1.80 -15.45 3.43
C THR A 28 -2.76 -15.86 4.55
N PHE A 29 -4.04 -15.45 4.50
CA PHE A 29 -5.05 -15.90 5.48
C PHE A 29 -5.29 -17.41 5.43
N PHE A 30 -5.20 -18.05 4.27
CA PHE A 30 -5.41 -19.49 4.13
C PHE A 30 -4.16 -20.31 4.48
N LEU A 31 -2.97 -19.73 4.33
CA LEU A 31 -1.70 -20.45 4.52
C LEU A 31 -1.21 -20.42 5.97
N GLN A 32 -1.57 -19.43 6.77
CA GLN A 32 -1.06 -19.25 8.14
C GLN A 32 -2.10 -18.58 9.05
N TYR A 33 -3.22 -19.25 9.32
CA TYR A 33 -4.43 -18.66 9.94
C TYR A 33 -4.21 -18.00 11.32
N GLU A 34 -3.24 -18.48 12.11
CA GLU A 34 -3.09 -18.07 13.52
C GLU A 34 -2.11 -16.90 13.75
N TYR A 35 -1.25 -16.57 12.78
CA TYR A 35 -0.19 -15.58 12.99
C TYR A 35 -0.49 -14.23 12.32
N PHE A 36 -0.29 -13.12 13.06
CA PHE A 36 -0.39 -11.75 12.52
C PHE A 36 -1.74 -11.40 11.88
N PHE A 37 -2.85 -11.92 12.42
CA PHE A 37 -4.20 -11.75 11.87
C PHE A 37 -4.60 -10.28 11.78
N LEU A 38 -4.30 -9.48 12.82
CA LEU A 38 -4.66 -8.06 12.86
C LEU A 38 -3.88 -7.27 11.80
N THR A 39 -2.58 -7.51 11.69
CA THR A 39 -1.70 -6.86 10.71
C THR A 39 -2.17 -7.15 9.29
N ARG A 40 -2.52 -8.40 8.98
CA ARG A 40 -3.02 -8.77 7.64
C ARG A 40 -4.35 -8.11 7.33
N PHE A 41 -5.25 -8.04 8.30
CA PHE A 41 -6.55 -7.38 8.13
C PHE A 41 -6.37 -5.88 7.86
N VAL A 42 -5.50 -5.22 8.62
CA VAL A 42 -5.16 -3.81 8.44
C VAL A 42 -4.45 -3.57 7.11
N SER A 43 -3.49 -4.41 6.72
CA SER A 43 -2.84 -4.37 5.41
C SER A 43 -3.84 -4.50 4.26
N LEU A 44 -4.83 -5.39 4.37
CA LEU A 44 -5.85 -5.61 3.35
C LEU A 44 -6.71 -4.35 3.16
N ILE A 45 -7.18 -3.75 4.26
CA ILE A 45 -7.95 -2.50 4.22
C ILE A 45 -7.14 -1.41 3.49
N PHE A 46 -5.88 -1.23 3.87
CA PHE A 46 -5.06 -0.19 3.23
C PHE A 46 -4.75 -0.48 1.77
N ALA A 47 -4.56 -1.73 1.38
CA ALA A 47 -4.38 -2.10 -0.02
C ALA A 47 -5.62 -1.77 -0.87
N VAL A 48 -6.82 -2.01 -0.34
CA VAL A 48 -8.08 -1.62 -1.00
C VAL A 48 -8.22 -0.10 -1.10
N VAL A 49 -7.92 0.65 -0.03
CA VAL A 49 -7.95 2.12 -0.08
C VAL A 49 -6.91 2.66 -1.09
N TYR A 50 -5.73 2.04 -1.17
CA TYR A 50 -4.73 2.38 -2.18
C TYR A 50 -5.21 2.14 -3.60
N LEU A 51 -5.93 1.04 -3.83
CA LEU A 51 -6.56 0.78 -5.13
C LEU A 51 -7.56 1.89 -5.48
N VAL A 52 -8.39 2.33 -4.53
CA VAL A 52 -9.32 3.46 -4.73
C VAL A 52 -8.57 4.75 -5.05
N ILE A 53 -7.46 5.01 -4.35
CA ILE A 53 -6.60 6.17 -4.59
C ILE A 53 -6.01 6.13 -6.01
N GLU A 54 -5.50 4.97 -6.46
CA GLU A 54 -4.96 4.80 -7.82
C GLU A 54 -6.06 4.93 -8.89
N LEU A 55 -7.28 4.43 -8.63
CA LEU A 55 -8.42 4.60 -9.55
C LEU A 55 -8.94 6.04 -9.60
N LYS A 56 -8.74 6.81 -8.53
CA LYS A 56 -9.16 8.22 -8.41
C LYS A 56 -7.96 9.17 -8.36
N LYS A 57 -6.87 8.80 -9.05
CA LYS A 57 -5.58 9.49 -9.01
C LYS A 57 -5.68 10.98 -9.32
N GLU A 58 -6.52 11.39 -10.27
CA GLU A 58 -6.75 12.80 -10.60
C GLU A 58 -7.32 13.62 -9.43
N TYR A 59 -8.26 13.03 -8.67
CA TYR A 59 -8.86 13.66 -7.50
C TYR A 59 -7.84 13.82 -6.37
N PHE A 60 -7.08 12.76 -6.08
CA PHE A 60 -6.05 12.78 -5.03
C PHE A 60 -4.81 13.58 -5.43
N SER A 61 -4.52 13.72 -6.72
CA SER A 61 -3.48 14.62 -7.26
C SER A 61 -3.74 16.06 -6.87
N SER A 62 -5.01 16.45 -6.81
CA SER A 62 -5.44 17.79 -6.44
C SER A 62 -5.49 18.00 -4.93
N HIS A 63 -5.57 16.91 -4.15
CA HIS A 63 -5.69 16.93 -2.69
C HIS A 63 -4.51 16.22 -2.01
N LYS A 64 -3.28 16.68 -2.33
CA LYS A 64 -2.01 16.14 -1.79
C LYS A 64 -1.99 15.94 -0.27
N PRO A 65 -2.53 16.86 0.57
CA PRO A 65 -2.51 16.68 2.02
C PRO A 65 -3.27 15.43 2.49
N LEU A 66 -4.38 15.08 1.83
CA LEU A 66 -5.17 13.89 2.19
C LEU A 66 -4.38 12.59 1.95
N TYR A 67 -3.63 12.54 0.84
CA TYR A 67 -2.80 11.38 0.52
C TYR A 67 -1.63 11.23 1.50
N ILE A 68 -0.97 12.33 1.86
CA ILE A 68 0.11 12.33 2.85
C ILE A 68 -0.42 11.87 4.22
N LEU A 69 -1.55 12.44 4.65
CA LEU A 69 -2.19 12.05 5.91
C LEU A 69 -2.54 10.56 5.92
N PHE A 70 -3.17 10.06 4.85
CA PHE A 70 -3.49 8.64 4.70
C PHE A 70 -2.25 7.76 4.78
N SER A 71 -1.16 8.15 4.11
CA SER A 71 0.10 7.40 4.11
C SER A 71 0.72 7.31 5.51
N VAL A 72 0.75 8.43 6.24
CA VAL A 72 1.27 8.49 7.62
C VAL A 72 0.41 7.65 8.56
N VAL A 73 -0.92 7.79 8.49
CA VAL A 73 -1.85 7.01 9.31
C VAL A 73 -1.70 5.52 9.03
N SER A 74 -1.53 5.14 7.77
CA SER A 74 -1.37 3.73 7.39
C SER A 74 -0.07 3.13 7.92
N MET A 75 1.04 3.87 7.86
CA MET A 75 2.32 3.43 8.45
C MET A 75 2.22 3.26 9.96
N LEU A 76 1.59 4.21 10.67
CA LEU A 76 1.39 4.13 12.12
C LEU A 76 0.49 2.94 12.50
N ALA A 77 -0.63 2.79 11.81
CA ALA A 77 -1.56 1.69 12.06
C ALA A 77 -0.90 0.32 11.84
N LEU A 78 -0.16 0.14 10.74
CA LEU A 78 0.58 -1.11 10.48
C LEU A 78 1.63 -1.39 11.56
N THR A 79 2.36 -0.36 12.00
CA THR A 79 3.36 -0.50 13.07
C THR A 79 2.71 -0.95 14.38
N VAL A 80 1.59 -0.33 14.75
CA VAL A 80 0.83 -0.71 15.95
C VAL A 80 0.27 -2.13 15.83
N SER A 81 -0.29 -2.51 14.68
CA SER A 81 -0.80 -3.86 14.44
C SER A 81 0.29 -4.92 14.58
N ILE A 82 1.48 -4.67 14.05
CA ILE A 82 2.62 -5.59 14.17
C ILE A 82 3.06 -5.74 15.63
N LEU A 83 3.12 -4.63 16.38
CA LEU A 83 3.47 -4.67 17.81
C LEU A 83 2.44 -5.47 18.62
N LEU A 84 1.15 -5.29 18.34
CA LEU A 84 0.08 -6.04 19.01
C LEU A 84 0.17 -7.53 18.67
N ASP A 85 0.25 -7.89 17.39
CA ASP A 85 0.35 -9.29 16.97
C ASP A 85 1.62 -10.00 17.50
N LYS A 86 2.74 -9.27 17.63
CA LYS A 86 3.94 -9.78 18.28
C LYS A 86 3.71 -10.06 19.77
N THR A 87 2.98 -9.18 20.45
CA THR A 87 2.71 -9.29 21.90
C THR A 87 1.75 -10.44 22.23
N PHE A 88 0.81 -10.77 21.32
CA PHE A 88 -0.23 -11.78 21.54
C PHE A 88 0.11 -13.20 21.08
N GLY A 89 1.38 -13.52 20.80
CA GLY A 89 1.84 -14.91 20.68
C GLY A 89 2.53 -15.30 19.38
N THR A 90 3.16 -14.36 18.67
CA THR A 90 3.94 -14.71 17.46
C THR A 90 5.45 -14.65 17.70
N ASP A 91 6.17 -15.72 17.31
CA ASP A 91 7.64 -15.78 17.35
C ASP A 91 8.32 -14.62 16.61
N GLU A 92 9.41 -14.10 17.18
CA GLU A 92 10.15 -12.94 16.66
C GLU A 92 10.68 -13.12 15.23
N PHE A 93 10.94 -14.38 14.83
CA PHE A 93 11.42 -14.71 13.49
C PHE A 93 10.32 -14.52 12.43
N ASN A 94 9.08 -14.87 12.76
CA ASN A 94 7.93 -14.66 11.87
C ASN A 94 7.56 -13.17 11.80
N ALA A 95 7.68 -12.43 12.91
CA ALA A 95 7.49 -10.97 12.94
C ALA A 95 8.41 -10.23 11.96
N ARG A 96 9.63 -10.74 11.73
CA ARG A 96 10.59 -10.12 10.79
C ARG A 96 10.08 -10.07 9.35
N ILE A 97 9.36 -11.09 8.91
CA ILE A 97 8.82 -11.18 7.54
C ILE A 97 7.75 -10.11 7.31
N PHE A 98 7.00 -9.73 8.34
CA PHE A 98 5.97 -8.70 8.25
C PHE A 98 6.54 -7.26 8.15
N TYR A 99 7.81 -7.02 8.51
CA TYR A 99 8.46 -5.74 8.17
C TYR A 99 8.65 -5.57 6.65
N CYS A 100 8.66 -6.64 5.85
CA CYS A 100 8.62 -6.50 4.39
C CYS A 100 7.32 -5.84 3.91
N LEU A 101 6.20 -5.99 4.62
CA LEU A 101 4.96 -5.27 4.29
C LEU A 101 5.11 -3.78 4.53
N ILE A 102 5.76 -3.38 5.63
CA ILE A 102 6.09 -1.96 5.87
C ILE A 102 6.99 -1.44 4.75
N PHE A 103 8.02 -2.19 4.37
CA PHE A 103 8.92 -1.80 3.29
C PHE A 103 8.20 -1.64 1.94
N MET A 104 7.33 -2.60 1.58
CA MET A 104 6.49 -2.53 0.39
C MET A 104 5.54 -1.33 0.43
N PHE A 105 4.96 -1.03 1.59
CA PHE A 105 4.10 0.13 1.76
C PHE A 105 4.87 1.44 1.61
N CYS A 106 6.08 1.54 2.17
CA CYS A 106 6.98 2.68 1.96
C CYS A 106 7.33 2.87 0.47
N LEU A 107 7.65 1.79 -0.24
CA LEU A 107 7.91 1.86 -1.69
C LEU A 107 6.69 2.33 -2.48
N LEU A 108 5.48 1.89 -2.10
CA LEU A 108 4.23 2.34 -2.69
C LEU A 108 4.01 3.84 -2.47
N VAL A 109 4.26 4.33 -1.26
CA VAL A 109 4.19 5.76 -0.91
C VAL A 109 5.19 6.60 -1.71
N ILE A 110 6.43 6.14 -1.82
CA ILE A 110 7.50 6.83 -2.57
C ILE A 110 7.18 6.86 -4.07
N SER A 111 6.78 5.72 -4.65
CA SER A 111 6.41 5.61 -6.07
C SER A 111 5.30 6.60 -6.43
N TYR A 112 4.34 6.79 -5.53
CA TYR A 112 3.23 7.72 -5.73
C TYR A 112 3.68 9.18 -5.60
N ARG A 113 4.57 9.49 -4.64
CA ARG A 113 5.19 10.83 -4.52
C ARG A 113 5.97 11.21 -5.79
N ASP A 114 6.80 10.30 -6.32
CA ASP A 114 7.55 10.51 -7.57
C ASP A 114 6.63 10.73 -8.77
N LEU A 115 5.49 10.03 -8.82
CA LEU A 115 4.45 10.23 -9.84
C LEU A 115 3.87 11.65 -9.82
N TYR A 116 3.74 12.26 -8.64
CA TYR A 116 3.19 13.61 -8.49
C TYR A 116 4.19 14.74 -8.64
N GLU A 117 5.45 14.55 -8.25
CA GLU A 117 6.50 15.55 -8.47
C GLU A 117 6.77 15.72 -9.97
N LYS A 118 6.74 14.62 -10.74
CA LYS A 118 6.89 14.66 -12.20
C LYS A 118 5.78 15.45 -12.92
N ASN A 119 4.58 15.52 -12.34
CA ASN A 119 3.45 16.27 -12.92
C ASN A 119 3.49 17.78 -12.58
N ASN A 120 4.26 18.21 -11.57
CA ASN A 120 4.42 19.63 -11.24
C ASN A 120 5.58 20.30 -11.99
N GLY A 121 6.52 19.51 -12.57
CA GLY A 121 7.63 20.02 -13.38
C GLY A 121 7.27 20.36 -14.83
N ALA A 122 6.01 20.22 -15.22
CA ALA A 122 5.50 20.55 -16.56
C ALA A 122 4.82 21.93 -16.63
N LYS A 123 5.13 22.84 -15.69
CA LYS A 123 4.76 24.25 -15.79
C LYS A 123 5.96 25.10 -16.12
#